data_AF-A0A4Y2MA90-F1
#
_entry.id   AF-A0A4Y2MA90-F1
#
_cell.length_a   1.000
_cell.length_b   1.000
_cell.length_c   1.000
_cell.angle_alpha   90.00
_cell.angle_beta   90.00
_cell.angle_gamma   90.00
#
_symmetry.space_group_name_H-M   'P 1'
#
loop_
_entity.id
_entity.type
_entity.pdbx_description
1 polymer ?
#
loop_
_entity_poly.entity_id
_entity_poly.type
_entity_poly.pdbx_seq_one_letter_code
_entity_poly.pdbx_strand_id
1 'polypeptide(L)'
;MNFLINCFRRQPHQNVNQGLPHPEDLEPEGLDPEVVEPEQLDHEDVEPERLDPEDVEPEQLDPVHPRPDIRRYRRARRLLGHFFSSSSILGDTKLTVQLHLNRKLGADDFDVTDILADMIRRKSIVKLGLRYVSIKRSRSDVPFSDEDHQLMMAALRQKEGRPKSHRRLKNSVALGQRSVNNHICLLLRDGVIEVTPNHLFKLKEF
;
A
#
# COMPACT_ATOMS: atom_id res chain seq x y z
N MET A 1 25.00 39.29 -47.04
CA MET A 1 23.95 38.41 -46.50
C MET A 1 23.92 38.56 -44.99
N ASN A 2 23.12 39.51 -44.48
CA ASN A 2 22.86 39.71 -43.05
C ASN A 2 21.35 39.55 -42.87
N PHE A 3 20.91 38.48 -42.20
CA PHE A 3 19.50 38.30 -41.85
C PHE A 3 19.31 38.47 -40.35
N LEU A 4 18.60 39.55 -40.03
CA LEU A 4 17.92 39.83 -38.77
C LEU A 4 16.94 38.70 -38.43
N ILE A 5 16.98 38.20 -37.20
CA ILE A 5 15.80 37.61 -36.54
C ILE A 5 15.67 38.25 -35.18
N ASN A 6 14.69 39.15 -35.11
CA ASN A 6 14.12 39.72 -33.90
C ASN A 6 12.65 39.29 -33.86
N CYS A 7 12.08 39.28 -32.66
CA CYS A 7 10.66 39.12 -32.31
C CYS A 7 10.16 37.68 -32.04
N PHE A 8 10.13 37.31 -30.75
CA PHE A 8 8.90 36.77 -30.18
C PHE A 8 8.57 37.43 -28.84
N ARG A 9 7.46 38.16 -28.87
CA ARG A 9 6.81 38.94 -27.81
C ARG A 9 6.34 37.99 -26.70
N ARG A 10 6.77 38.20 -25.45
CA ARG A 10 6.07 37.67 -24.26
C ARG A 10 4.84 38.54 -24.00
N GLN A 11 3.66 37.94 -23.95
CA GLN A 11 2.47 38.56 -23.35
C GLN A 11 2.45 38.23 -21.84
N PRO A 12 2.19 39.20 -20.96
CA PRO A 12 1.85 38.94 -19.57
C PRO A 12 0.36 38.60 -19.47
N HIS A 13 0.03 37.41 -18.96
CA HIS A 13 -1.36 37.07 -18.62
C HIS A 13 -1.81 37.89 -17.42
N GLN A 14 -2.94 38.57 -17.62
CA GLN A 14 -3.58 39.46 -16.69
C GLN A 14 -4.18 38.69 -15.50
N ASN A 15 -3.95 39.29 -14.35
CA ASN A 15 -4.51 39.02 -13.04
C ASN A 15 -6.04 39.22 -13.08
N VAL A 16 -6.82 38.15 -12.85
CA VAL A 16 -8.25 38.25 -12.54
C VAL A 16 -8.45 37.75 -11.12
N ASN A 17 -8.38 38.70 -10.20
CA ASN A 17 -8.68 38.55 -8.79
C ASN A 17 -10.21 38.48 -8.65
N GLN A 18 -10.78 37.26 -8.68
CA GLN A 18 -12.20 37.05 -8.38
C GLN A 18 -12.36 36.88 -6.88
N GLY A 19 -12.95 37.88 -6.24
CA GLY A 19 -13.28 37.89 -4.82
C GLY A 19 -14.20 36.72 -4.47
N LEU A 20 -13.70 35.86 -3.59
CA LEU A 20 -14.51 34.87 -2.88
C LEU A 20 -15.22 35.56 -1.71
N PRO A 21 -16.53 35.35 -1.52
CA PRO A 21 -17.23 35.83 -0.34
C PRO A 21 -16.76 35.05 0.91
N HIS A 22 -16.58 35.81 1.98
CA HIS A 22 -16.32 35.36 3.34
C HIS A 22 -17.34 34.29 3.77
N PRO A 23 -16.92 33.14 4.35
CA PRO A 23 -17.85 32.31 5.08
C PRO A 23 -18.21 33.01 6.40
N GLU A 24 -19.50 33.18 6.63
CA GLU A 24 -20.05 33.63 7.91
C GLU A 24 -19.78 32.54 8.96
N ASP A 25 -19.13 32.93 10.06
CA ASP A 25 -18.87 32.10 11.21
C ASP A 25 -20.19 31.77 11.92
N LEU A 26 -20.68 30.54 11.74
CA LEU A 26 -21.76 29.98 12.55
C LEU A 26 -21.15 29.38 13.82
N GLU A 27 -21.28 30.11 14.92
CA GLU A 27 -20.96 29.61 16.26
C GLU A 27 -21.88 28.42 16.61
N PRO A 28 -21.32 27.26 17.00
CA PRO A 28 -22.15 26.14 17.44
C PRO A 28 -22.69 26.43 18.84
N GLU A 29 -24.01 26.45 18.98
CA GLU A 29 -24.71 26.44 20.27
C GLU A 29 -24.24 25.24 21.09
N GLY A 30 -23.67 25.53 22.26
CA GLY A 30 -23.22 24.53 23.22
C GLY A 30 -24.42 23.78 23.81
N LEU A 31 -24.49 22.48 23.54
CA LEU A 31 -25.37 21.56 24.26
C LEU A 31 -24.64 21.10 25.51
N ASP A 32 -25.13 21.50 26.68
CA ASP A 32 -24.70 20.97 27.97
C ASP A 32 -25.00 19.46 28.04
N PRO A 33 -24.01 18.60 28.32
CA PRO A 33 -24.28 17.20 28.54
C PRO A 33 -24.87 17.01 29.94
N GLU A 34 -26.11 16.51 29.99
CA GLU A 34 -26.72 15.99 31.22
C GLU A 34 -25.81 14.91 31.83
N VAL A 35 -25.34 15.18 33.04
CA VAL A 35 -24.55 14.25 33.84
C VAL A 35 -25.49 13.16 34.35
N VAL A 36 -25.40 11.98 33.77
CA VAL A 36 -26.05 10.77 34.29
C VAL A 36 -25.09 10.15 35.32
N GLU A 37 -25.48 10.20 36.60
CA GLU A 37 -24.75 9.48 37.66
C GLU A 37 -24.92 7.97 37.46
N PRO A 38 -23.84 7.18 37.46
CA PRO A 38 -23.95 5.73 37.37
C PRO A 38 -24.42 5.16 38.70
N GLU A 39 -25.54 4.42 38.66
CA GLU A 39 -25.99 3.58 39.77
C GLU A 39 -24.91 2.55 40.11
N GLN A 40 -24.51 2.53 41.39
CA GLN A 40 -23.56 1.56 41.91
C GLN A 40 -24.22 0.17 41.92
N LEU A 41 -23.74 -0.72 41.07
CA LEU A 41 -24.06 -2.14 41.14
C LEU A 41 -23.16 -2.78 42.19
N ASP A 42 -23.77 -3.19 43.30
CA ASP A 42 -23.13 -4.04 44.30
C ASP A 42 -22.76 -5.39 43.65
N HIS A 43 -21.46 -5.66 43.55
CA HIS A 43 -20.96 -6.95 43.13
C HIS A 43 -21.07 -7.92 44.30
N GLU A 44 -21.97 -8.90 44.19
CA GLU A 44 -21.98 -10.07 45.07
C GLU A 44 -20.65 -10.83 44.92
N ASP A 45 -19.94 -10.98 46.04
CA ASP A 45 -18.70 -11.76 46.13
C ASP A 45 -19.01 -13.24 45.84
N VAL A 46 -18.72 -13.69 44.62
CA VAL A 46 -18.71 -15.10 44.26
C VAL A 46 -17.37 -15.70 44.66
N GLU A 47 -17.33 -16.47 45.73
CA GLU A 47 -16.15 -17.28 46.09
C GLU A 47 -15.82 -18.25 44.95
N PRO A 48 -14.58 -18.24 44.41
CA PRO A 48 -14.22 -19.17 43.35
C PRO A 48 -14.01 -20.57 43.95
N GLU A 49 -14.82 -21.52 43.53
CA GLU A 49 -14.57 -22.95 43.74
C GLU A 49 -13.17 -23.29 43.19
N ARG A 50 -12.30 -23.79 44.06
CA ARG A 50 -10.97 -24.28 43.68
C ARG A 50 -11.14 -25.57 42.90
N LEU A 51 -11.07 -25.48 41.58
CA LEU A 51 -10.83 -26.62 40.72
C LEU A 51 -9.34 -26.97 40.81
N ASP A 52 -9.04 -28.12 41.40
CA ASP A 52 -7.70 -28.71 41.34
C ASP A 52 -7.33 -28.94 39.87
N PRO A 53 -6.19 -28.43 39.39
CA PRO A 53 -5.76 -28.67 38.02
C PRO A 53 -5.36 -30.14 37.90
N GLU A 54 -6.11 -30.92 37.12
CA GLU A 54 -5.64 -32.20 36.62
C GLU A 54 -4.32 -31.98 35.88
N ASP A 55 -3.30 -32.76 36.22
CA ASP A 55 -1.99 -32.77 35.58
C ASP A 55 -2.14 -33.18 34.11
N VAL A 56 -2.40 -32.22 33.24
CA VAL A 56 -2.28 -32.40 31.79
C VAL A 56 -0.79 -32.41 31.47
N GLU A 57 -0.22 -33.61 31.35
CA GLU A 57 1.11 -33.78 30.77
C GLU A 57 1.14 -33.05 29.42
N PRO A 58 2.05 -32.07 29.21
CA PRO A 58 2.12 -31.39 27.94
C PRO A 58 2.58 -32.39 26.89
N GLU A 59 1.66 -32.81 26.02
CA GLU A 59 2.01 -33.45 24.76
C GLU A 59 3.11 -32.61 24.13
N GLN A 60 4.30 -33.19 24.02
CA GLN A 60 5.43 -32.57 23.35
C GLN A 60 5.04 -32.43 21.89
N LEU A 61 4.43 -31.29 21.55
CA LEU A 61 4.31 -30.82 20.19
C LEU A 61 5.74 -30.60 19.71
N ASP A 62 6.30 -31.63 19.07
CA ASP A 62 7.49 -31.52 18.25
C ASP A 62 7.33 -30.25 17.41
N PRO A 63 8.24 -29.26 17.52
CA PRO A 63 8.19 -28.09 16.66
C PRO A 63 8.58 -28.54 15.25
N VAL A 64 7.62 -29.07 14.51
CA VAL A 64 7.72 -29.32 13.08
C VAL A 64 7.93 -27.95 12.43
N HIS A 65 9.15 -27.76 11.95
CA HIS A 65 9.77 -26.55 11.40
C HIS A 65 10.76 -25.87 12.37
N PRO A 66 12.08 -26.17 12.26
CA PRO A 66 13.08 -25.32 12.87
C PRO A 66 12.85 -23.91 12.30
N ARG A 67 12.49 -22.97 13.17
CA ARG A 67 12.40 -21.55 12.82
C ARG A 67 13.68 -21.23 12.03
N PRO A 68 13.58 -20.82 10.74
CA PRO A 68 14.77 -20.47 10.00
C PRO A 68 15.54 -19.48 10.84
N ASP A 69 16.85 -19.74 11.04
CA ASP A 69 17.73 -18.92 11.88
C ASP A 69 17.32 -17.44 11.73
N ILE A 70 16.78 -16.87 12.81
CA ILE A 70 16.13 -15.55 12.77
C ILE A 70 17.10 -14.51 12.17
N ARG A 71 18.42 -14.71 12.34
CA ARG A 71 19.46 -13.88 11.74
C ARG A 71 19.47 -14.01 10.22
N ARG A 72 19.39 -15.23 9.67
CA ARG A 72 19.29 -15.50 8.24
C ARG A 72 18.00 -14.91 7.66
N TYR A 73 16.85 -15.14 8.30
CA TYR A 73 15.58 -14.55 7.86
C TYR A 73 15.67 -13.01 7.76
N ARG A 74 16.20 -12.35 8.81
CA ARG A 74 16.41 -10.90 8.82
C ARG A 74 17.40 -10.44 7.75
N ARG A 75 18.42 -11.22 7.44
CA ARG A 75 19.39 -10.92 6.37
C ARG A 75 18.75 -11.04 4.99
N ALA A 76 18.03 -12.13 4.73
CA ALA A 76 17.28 -12.35 3.49
C ALA A 76 16.26 -11.24 3.24
N ARG A 77 15.48 -10.86 4.26
CA ARG A 77 14.52 -9.75 4.15
C ARG A 77 15.19 -8.41 3.83
N ARG A 78 16.34 -8.11 4.43
CA ARG A 78 17.12 -6.89 4.09
C ARG A 78 17.60 -6.91 2.64
N LEU A 79 18.12 -8.04 2.18
CA LEU A 79 18.54 -8.22 0.79
C LEU A 79 17.38 -8.03 -0.17
N LEU A 80 16.21 -8.62 0.12
CA LEU A 80 15.00 -8.39 -0.68
C LEU A 80 14.55 -6.94 -0.65
N GLY A 81 14.64 -6.27 0.50
CA GLY A 81 14.35 -4.84 0.61
C GLY A 81 15.21 -4.00 -0.35
N HIS A 82 16.51 -4.28 -0.44
CA HIS A 82 17.40 -3.63 -1.41
C HIS A 82 17.12 -4.07 -2.85
N PHE A 83 16.90 -5.36 -3.07
CA PHE A 83 16.59 -5.94 -4.37
C PHE A 83 15.34 -5.28 -4.97
N PHE A 84 14.23 -5.26 -4.25
CA PHE A 84 12.99 -4.61 -4.69
C PHE A 84 13.11 -3.07 -4.76
N SER A 85 14.00 -2.47 -3.96
CA SER A 85 14.37 -1.06 -4.11
C SER A 85 15.24 -0.77 -5.33
N SER A 86 15.85 -1.79 -5.93
CA SER A 86 16.70 -1.70 -7.14
C SER A 86 16.06 -2.30 -8.40
N SER A 87 15.03 -3.14 -8.26
CA SER A 87 14.48 -3.93 -9.35
C SER A 87 13.69 -3.12 -10.38
N SER A 88 13.16 -3.73 -11.43
CA SER A 88 12.38 -2.97 -12.41
C SER A 88 10.98 -2.67 -11.89
N ILE A 89 10.37 -1.58 -12.35
CA ILE A 89 8.98 -1.20 -12.04
C ILE A 89 7.98 -2.30 -12.41
N LEU A 90 8.35 -3.16 -13.35
CA LEU A 90 7.54 -4.28 -13.82
C LEU A 90 7.46 -5.45 -12.82
N GLY A 91 8.21 -5.40 -11.71
CA GLY A 91 8.25 -6.42 -10.68
C GLY A 91 9.06 -7.66 -11.06
N ASP A 92 9.41 -8.45 -10.06
CA ASP A 92 10.24 -9.65 -10.21
C ASP A 92 9.44 -10.91 -9.91
N THR A 93 9.75 -12.02 -10.57
CA THR A 93 9.07 -13.29 -10.31
C THR A 93 9.58 -13.98 -9.06
N LYS A 94 8.79 -14.89 -8.47
CA LYS A 94 9.24 -15.73 -7.34
C LYS A 94 10.59 -16.40 -7.65
N LEU A 95 10.75 -16.93 -8.86
CA LEU A 95 11.99 -17.57 -9.31
C LEU A 95 13.17 -16.58 -9.35
N THR A 96 12.97 -15.38 -9.89
CA THR A 96 14.02 -14.36 -9.93
C THR A 96 14.47 -13.94 -8.53
N VAL A 97 13.50 -13.77 -7.62
CA VAL A 97 13.75 -13.43 -6.21
C VAL A 97 14.50 -14.57 -5.51
N GLN A 98 14.08 -15.82 -5.72
CA GLN A 98 14.76 -17.00 -5.18
C GLN A 98 16.20 -17.09 -5.67
N LEU A 99 16.44 -16.96 -6.99
CA LEU A 99 17.78 -16.98 -7.57
C LEU A 99 18.66 -15.85 -7.00
N HIS A 100 18.10 -14.66 -6.77
CA HIS A 100 18.83 -13.57 -6.14
C HIS A 100 19.27 -13.92 -4.71
N LEU A 101 18.39 -14.51 -3.91
CA LEU A 101 18.72 -14.95 -2.55
C LEU A 101 19.74 -16.08 -2.55
N ASN A 102 19.57 -17.09 -3.39
CA ASN A 102 20.50 -18.22 -3.49
C ASN A 102 21.91 -17.73 -3.84
N ARG A 103 22.04 -16.74 -4.73
CA ARG A 103 23.33 -16.11 -5.07
C ARG A 103 23.97 -15.34 -3.91
N LYS A 104 23.19 -14.81 -2.98
CA LYS A 104 23.68 -13.93 -1.88
C LYS A 104 23.86 -14.64 -0.55
N LEU A 105 23.09 -15.70 -0.30
CA LEU A 105 23.06 -16.42 0.96
C LEU A 105 23.61 -17.85 0.84
N GLY A 106 23.85 -18.34 -0.37
CA GLY A 106 24.17 -19.75 -0.63
C GLY A 106 22.94 -20.52 -1.12
N ALA A 107 23.16 -21.67 -1.76
CA ALA A 107 22.11 -22.54 -2.31
C ALA A 107 21.44 -23.42 -1.23
N ASP A 108 21.21 -22.86 -0.05
CA ASP A 108 20.48 -23.54 1.02
C ASP A 108 18.98 -23.55 0.67
N ASP A 109 18.24 -24.57 1.13
CA ASP A 109 16.78 -24.76 0.99
C ASP A 109 15.98 -23.66 1.71
N PHE A 110 16.14 -22.42 1.26
CA PHE A 110 15.47 -21.27 1.82
C PHE A 110 14.23 -20.97 0.99
N ASP A 111 13.03 -21.33 1.47
CA ASP A 111 11.81 -20.97 0.75
C ASP A 111 11.52 -19.47 0.88
N VAL A 112 11.60 -18.76 -0.25
CA VAL A 112 11.29 -17.33 -0.30
C VAL A 112 9.80 -17.02 -0.08
N THR A 113 8.93 -18.03 -0.15
CA THR A 113 7.47 -17.87 0.00
C THR A 113 7.10 -17.15 1.29
N ASP A 114 7.67 -17.57 2.42
CA ASP A 114 7.34 -17.01 3.73
C ASP A 114 7.78 -15.57 3.87
N ILE A 115 8.96 -15.23 3.34
CA ILE A 115 9.44 -13.85 3.33
C ILE A 115 8.54 -12.99 2.46
N LEU A 116 8.18 -13.45 1.26
CA LEU A 116 7.31 -12.69 0.37
C LEU A 116 5.92 -12.51 0.99
N ALA A 117 5.38 -13.53 1.65
CA ALA A 117 4.12 -13.45 2.38
C ALA A 117 4.20 -12.44 3.54
N ASP A 118 5.26 -12.45 4.36
CA ASP A 118 5.51 -11.43 5.39
C ASP A 118 5.65 -10.02 4.79
N MET A 119 6.36 -9.88 3.67
CA MET A 119 6.55 -8.59 2.99
C MET A 119 5.25 -8.05 2.40
N ILE A 120 4.36 -8.91 1.89
CA ILE A 120 3.00 -8.55 1.43
C ILE A 120 2.13 -8.16 2.63
N ARG A 121 2.11 -8.97 3.70
CA ARG A 121 1.36 -8.67 4.93
C ARG A 121 1.73 -7.29 5.50
N ARG A 122 3.02 -6.94 5.45
CA ARG A 122 3.55 -5.64 5.89
C ARG A 122 3.37 -4.51 4.87
N LYS A 123 2.67 -4.74 3.75
CA LYS A 123 2.48 -3.77 2.67
C LYS A 123 3.80 -3.17 2.17
N SER A 124 4.87 -3.95 2.18
CA SER A 124 6.17 -3.51 1.65
C SER A 124 6.31 -3.81 0.16
N ILE A 125 5.64 -4.87 -0.30
CA ILE A 125 5.53 -5.27 -1.70
C ILE A 125 4.08 -5.66 -2.01
N VAL A 126 3.71 -5.61 -3.29
CA VAL A 126 2.43 -6.12 -3.80
C VAL A 126 2.72 -7.23 -4.80
N LYS A 127 1.94 -8.31 -4.73
CA LYS A 127 1.96 -9.36 -5.74
C LYS A 127 1.02 -8.98 -6.89
N LEU A 128 1.60 -8.81 -8.08
CA LEU A 128 0.92 -8.52 -9.34
C LEU A 128 1.16 -9.68 -10.33
N GLY A 129 0.25 -10.65 -10.33
CA GLY A 129 0.38 -11.87 -11.11
C GLY A 129 1.46 -12.77 -10.50
N LEU A 130 2.38 -13.18 -11.35
CA LEU A 130 3.59 -13.91 -10.95
C LEU A 130 4.69 -12.99 -10.43
N ARG A 131 4.45 -11.67 -10.36
CA ARG A 131 5.48 -10.67 -10.07
C ARG A 131 5.25 -9.99 -8.73
N TYR A 132 6.31 -9.51 -8.12
CA TYR A 132 6.31 -8.77 -6.85
C TYR A 132 6.90 -7.38 -7.09
N VAL A 133 6.19 -6.34 -6.65
CA VAL A 133 6.56 -4.93 -6.85
C VAL A 133 6.70 -4.23 -5.51
N SER A 134 7.77 -3.44 -5.33
CA SER A 134 7.98 -2.62 -4.13
C SER A 134 6.98 -1.46 -4.05
N ILE A 135 6.31 -1.32 -2.91
CA ILE A 135 5.47 -0.13 -2.63
C ILE A 135 6.36 1.08 -2.28
N LYS A 136 7.48 0.85 -1.59
CA LYS A 136 8.40 1.90 -1.10
C LYS A 136 9.02 2.78 -2.19
N ARG A 137 8.86 2.43 -3.46
CA ARG A 137 9.44 3.14 -4.60
C ARG A 137 8.56 4.21 -5.21
N SER A 138 7.28 4.31 -4.82
CA SER A 138 6.55 5.53 -5.14
C SER A 138 7.27 6.65 -4.39
N ARG A 139 8.08 7.44 -5.10
CA ARG A 139 8.57 8.72 -4.59
C ARG A 139 7.32 9.52 -4.27
N SER A 140 6.92 9.51 -2.99
CA SER A 140 5.81 10.32 -2.47
C SER A 140 6.05 11.80 -2.67
N ASP A 141 7.32 12.15 -2.86
CA ASP A 141 7.81 13.52 -2.77
C ASP A 141 7.54 14.31 -4.05
N VAL A 142 7.16 13.64 -5.14
CA VAL A 142 6.64 14.31 -6.33
C VAL A 142 5.12 14.12 -6.33
N PRO A 143 4.35 15.14 -5.92
CA PRO A 143 2.90 15.08 -6.05
C PRO A 143 2.55 14.87 -7.53
N PHE A 144 1.61 13.96 -7.78
CA PHE A 144 1.10 13.76 -9.13
C PHE A 144 0.29 14.98 -9.55
N SER A 145 0.26 15.28 -10.85
CA SER A 145 -0.71 16.24 -11.37
C SER A 145 -2.11 15.75 -11.01
N ASP A 146 -2.97 16.65 -10.54
CA ASP A 146 -4.37 16.33 -10.27
C ASP A 146 -5.06 15.75 -11.51
N GLU A 147 -4.64 16.18 -12.71
CA GLU A 147 -5.10 15.64 -13.99
C GLU A 147 -4.76 14.14 -14.15
N ASP A 148 -3.52 13.74 -13.84
CA ASP A 148 -3.09 12.34 -13.93
C ASP A 148 -3.87 11.46 -12.95
N HIS A 149 -4.11 11.98 -11.75
CA HIS A 149 -4.90 11.30 -10.72
C HIS A 149 -6.36 11.14 -11.17
N GLN A 150 -6.97 12.20 -11.69
CA GLN A 150 -8.34 12.16 -12.22
C GLN A 150 -8.45 11.19 -13.40
N LEU A 151 -7.48 11.18 -14.32
CA LEU A 151 -7.43 10.22 -15.44
C LEU A 151 -7.33 8.78 -14.94
N MET A 152 -6.52 8.52 -13.92
CA MET A 152 -6.42 7.20 -13.31
C MET A 152 -7.73 6.77 -12.65
N MET A 153 -8.36 7.67 -11.89
CA MET A 153 -9.64 7.40 -11.22
C MET A 153 -10.77 7.21 -12.23
N ALA A 154 -10.84 8.01 -13.30
CA ALA A 154 -11.78 7.83 -14.40
C ALA A 154 -11.55 6.48 -15.09
N ALA A 155 -10.29 6.12 -15.36
CA ALA A 155 -9.94 4.83 -15.93
C ALA A 155 -10.31 3.67 -15.01
N LEU A 156 -10.25 3.80 -13.68
CA LEU A 156 -10.71 2.77 -12.76
C LEU A 156 -12.25 2.69 -12.69
N ARG A 157 -12.94 3.83 -12.74
CA ARG A 157 -14.42 3.92 -12.71
C ARG A 157 -15.09 3.40 -13.99
N GLN A 158 -14.42 3.51 -15.14
CA GLN A 158 -14.96 3.04 -16.42
C GLN A 158 -15.41 1.57 -16.33
N LYS A 159 -16.65 1.28 -16.75
CA LYS A 159 -17.30 -0.05 -16.66
C LYS A 159 -17.58 -0.51 -15.21
N GLU A 160 -18.21 0.37 -14.43
CA GLU A 160 -18.89 0.01 -13.15
C GLU A 160 -17.99 -0.73 -12.17
N GLY A 161 -16.76 -0.25 -11.95
CA GLY A 161 -15.87 -0.85 -10.95
C GLY A 161 -15.34 -2.25 -11.28
N ARG A 162 -15.56 -2.76 -12.51
CA ARG A 162 -14.98 -4.05 -12.91
C ARG A 162 -13.47 -4.07 -12.74
N PRO A 163 -12.89 -5.11 -12.12
CA PRO A 163 -11.46 -5.19 -11.89
C PRO A 163 -10.66 -5.10 -13.21
N LYS A 164 -9.64 -4.25 -13.23
CA LYS A 164 -8.81 -3.99 -14.42
C LYS A 164 -7.43 -4.55 -14.25
N SER A 165 -6.89 -5.14 -15.32
CA SER A 165 -5.50 -5.54 -15.32
C SER A 165 -4.59 -4.32 -15.44
N HIS A 166 -3.36 -4.45 -14.95
CA HIS A 166 -2.32 -3.43 -15.10
C HIS A 166 -2.23 -2.92 -16.55
N ARG A 167 -2.14 -3.84 -17.51
CA ARG A 167 -2.04 -3.54 -18.94
C ARG A 167 -3.23 -2.74 -19.45
N ARG A 168 -4.45 -3.03 -18.96
CA ARG A 168 -5.64 -2.26 -19.33
C ARG A 168 -5.60 -0.86 -18.78
N LEU A 169 -5.21 -0.68 -17.51
CA LEU A 169 -5.06 0.65 -16.91
C LEU A 169 -4.03 1.50 -17.64
N LYS A 170 -2.89 0.90 -17.98
CA LYS A 170 -1.85 1.55 -18.78
C LYS A 170 -2.35 1.95 -20.17
N ASN A 171 -3.16 1.11 -20.82
CA ASN A 171 -3.66 1.41 -22.15
C ASN A 171 -4.81 2.43 -22.13
N SER A 172 -5.56 2.51 -21.03
CA SER A 172 -6.66 3.49 -20.88
C SER A 172 -6.19 4.88 -20.48
N VAL A 173 -5.00 4.98 -19.90
CA VAL A 173 -4.45 6.22 -19.38
C VAL A 173 -3.21 6.54 -20.20
N ALA A 174 -3.15 7.69 -20.89
CA ALA A 174 -2.03 8.08 -21.75
C ALA A 174 -0.75 8.45 -20.96
N LEU A 175 -0.52 7.78 -19.83
CA LEU A 175 0.61 7.99 -18.93
C LEU A 175 1.72 6.98 -19.20
N GLY A 176 2.95 7.42 -18.93
CA GLY A 176 4.09 6.53 -18.91
C GLY A 176 3.91 5.38 -17.93
N GLN A 177 4.46 4.20 -18.27
CA GLN A 177 4.44 3.00 -17.42
C GLN A 177 4.83 3.28 -15.96
N ARG A 178 5.82 4.16 -15.75
CA ARG A 178 6.29 4.54 -14.41
C ARG A 178 5.24 5.32 -13.63
N SER A 179 4.59 6.29 -14.27
CA SER A 179 3.53 7.08 -13.65
C SER A 179 2.33 6.22 -13.27
N VAL A 180 1.92 5.29 -14.14
CA VAL A 180 0.84 4.33 -13.85
C VAL A 180 1.19 3.47 -12.64
N ASN A 181 2.40 2.92 -12.57
CA ASN A 181 2.79 2.06 -11.45
C ASN A 181 2.87 2.84 -10.13
N ASN A 182 3.39 4.06 -10.16
CA ASN A 182 3.44 4.89 -8.96
C ASN A 182 2.03 5.26 -8.47
N HIS A 183 1.12 5.63 -9.38
CA HIS A 183 -0.28 5.91 -9.03
C HIS A 183 -0.96 4.69 -8.42
N ILE A 184 -0.81 3.51 -9.03
CA ILE A 184 -1.36 2.27 -8.48
C ILE A 184 -0.81 2.01 -7.08
N CYS A 185 0.49 2.22 -6.86
CA CYS A 185 1.09 2.05 -5.53
C CYS A 185 0.53 3.05 -4.51
N LEU A 186 0.33 4.32 -4.89
CA LEU A 186 -0.31 5.32 -4.03
C LEU A 186 -1.76 4.94 -3.71
N LEU A 187 -2.57 4.65 -4.72
CA LEU A 187 -3.98 4.28 -4.52
C LEU A 187 -4.13 3.02 -3.64
N LEU A 188 -3.20 2.06 -3.75
CA LEU A 188 -3.15 0.89 -2.86
C LEU A 188 -2.74 1.24 -1.43
N ARG A 189 -1.78 2.14 -1.29
CA ARG A 189 -1.32 2.62 0.03
C ARG A 189 -2.44 3.37 0.74
N ASP A 190 -3.14 4.22 0.00
CA ASP A 190 -4.22 5.07 0.49
C ASP A 190 -5.55 4.29 0.63
N GLY A 191 -5.56 3.00 0.22
CA GLY A 191 -6.71 2.10 0.39
C GLY A 191 -7.89 2.39 -0.56
N VAL A 192 -7.68 3.23 -1.58
CA VAL A 192 -8.68 3.62 -2.58
C VAL A 192 -8.99 2.48 -3.55
N ILE A 193 -7.97 1.68 -3.87
CA ILE A 193 -8.12 0.48 -4.70
C ILE A 193 -7.69 -0.76 -3.93
N GLU A 194 -8.26 -1.90 -4.29
CA GLU A 194 -7.86 -3.21 -3.81
C GLU A 194 -7.41 -4.11 -4.97
N VAL A 195 -6.52 -5.05 -4.67
CA VAL A 195 -6.05 -6.06 -5.63
C VAL A 195 -6.85 -7.33 -5.42
N THR A 196 -7.56 -7.79 -6.45
CA THR A 196 -8.27 -9.06 -6.43
C THR A 196 -7.30 -10.25 -6.41
N PRO A 197 -7.75 -11.47 -6.05
CA PRO A 197 -6.92 -12.67 -6.13
C PRO A 197 -6.32 -12.93 -7.52
N ASN A 198 -7.01 -12.46 -8.57
CA ASN A 198 -6.56 -12.55 -9.97
C ASN A 198 -5.62 -11.41 -10.37
N HIS A 199 -5.12 -10.63 -9.40
CA HIS A 199 -4.20 -9.52 -9.61
C HIS A 199 -4.75 -8.42 -10.51
N LEU A 200 -6.05 -8.17 -10.39
CA LEU A 200 -6.74 -7.05 -11.03
C LEU A 200 -7.00 -5.97 -9.98
N PHE A 201 -7.01 -4.72 -10.41
CA PHE A 201 -7.27 -3.58 -9.55
C PHE A 201 -8.74 -3.20 -9.65
N LYS A 202 -9.44 -3.12 -8.53
CA LYS A 202 -10.79 -2.54 -8.46
C LYS A 202 -10.81 -1.42 -7.42
N LEU A 203 -11.71 -0.47 -7.60
CA LEU A 203 -11.99 0.52 -6.55
C LEU A 203 -12.59 -0.21 -5.36
N LYS A 204 -12.14 0.16 -4.17
CA LYS A 204 -12.77 -0.30 -2.94
C LYS A 204 -14.08 0.47 -2.81
N GLU A 205 -15.20 -0.23 -2.78
CA GLU A 205 -16.50 0.39 -2.45
C GLU A 205 -16.43 0.82 -0.99
N PHE A 206 -16.69 2.10 -0.74
CA PHE A 206 -16.74 2.70 0.59
C PHE A 206 -18.17 2.65 1.12
#